data_AF-A0AAV9C4G7-F1
#
_entry.id   AF-A0AAV9C4G7-F1
#
_cell.length_a   1.000
_cell.length_b   1.000
_cell.length_c   1.000
_cell.angle_alpha   90.00
_cell.angle_beta   90.00
_cell.angle_gamma   90.00
#
_symmetry.space_group_name_H-M   'P 1'
#
loop_
_entity.id
_entity.type
_entity.pdbx_description
1 polymer ?
#
loop_
_entity_poly.entity_id
_entity_poly.type
_entity_poly.pdbx_seq_one_letter_code
_entity_poly.pdbx_strand_id
1 'polypeptide(L)' 'MKRRGCVKWELFSQSSGDVVELEMIKFHAKAVARECRGLPLAIITVGNAMRKKKQPELWVDALFELRRSAPYIAE' A
#
# COMPACT_ATOMS: atom_id res chain seq x y z
N MET A 1 -9.37 -22.31 -0.21
CA MET A 1 -10.16 -21.14 0.20
C MET A 1 -9.58 -19.89 -0.48
N LYS A 2 -9.96 -19.60 -1.74
CA LYS A 2 -9.56 -18.34 -2.41
C LYS A 2 -10.38 -17.22 -1.76
N ARG A 3 -9.80 -16.53 -0.77
CA ARG A 3 -10.38 -15.30 -0.24
C ARG A 3 -10.56 -14.38 -1.45
N ARG A 4 -11.79 -13.95 -1.75
CA ARG A 4 -12.04 -12.95 -2.80
C ARG A 4 -11.11 -11.77 -2.48
N GLY A 5 -10.07 -11.58 -3.29
CA GLY A 5 -9.12 -10.50 -3.10
C GLY A 5 -9.89 -9.17 -3.22
N CYS A 6 -9.67 -8.25 -2.29
CA CYS A 6 -10.14 -6.89 -2.51
C CYS A 6 -9.41 -6.36 -3.74
N VAL A 7 -10.13 -5.87 -4.77
CA VAL A 7 -9.57 -5.38 -6.05
C VAL A 7 -8.41 -4.40 -5.83
N LYS A 8 -8.49 -3.60 -4.75
CA LYS A 8 -7.44 -2.66 -4.33
C LYS A 8 -6.12 -3.35 -3.99
N TRP A 9 -6.16 -4.50 -3.30
CA TRP A 9 -4.97 -5.25 -2.91
C TRP A 9 -4.32 -5.94 -4.10
N GLU A 10 -5.11 -6.56 -4.99
CA GLU A 10 -4.57 -7.21 -6.19
C GLU A 10 -3.86 -6.20 -7.10
N LEU A 11 -4.45 -5.03 -7.32
CA LEU A 11 -3.82 -3.97 -8.10
C LEU A 11 -2.53 -3.45 -7.43
N PHE A 12 -2.57 -3.29 -6.11
CA PHE A 12 -1.41 -2.85 -5.34
C PHE A 12 -0.27 -3.87 -5.35
N SER A 13 -0.57 -5.16 -5.17
CA SER A 13 0.43 -6.24 -5.16
C SER A 13 1.05 -6.43 -6.55
N GLN A 14 0.27 -6.29 -7.62
CA GLN A 14 0.80 -6.30 -8.99
C GLN A 14 1.77 -5.12 -9.23
N SER A 15 1.45 -3.94 -8.70
CA SER A 15 2.29 -2.75 -8.85
C SER A 15 3.58 -2.82 -8.02
N SER A 16 3.46 -3.28 -6.77
CA SER A 16 4.58 -3.34 -5.81
C SER A 16 5.51 -4.55 -6.01
N GLY A 17 4.98 -5.63 -6.57
CA GLY A 17 5.71 -6.89 -6.75
C GLY A 17 5.67 -7.79 -5.51
N ASP A 18 6.46 -8.86 -5.55
CA ASP A 18 6.57 -9.93 -4.55
C ASP A 18 7.00 -9.46 -3.15
N VAL A 19 7.59 -8.26 -3.05
CA VAL A 19 8.02 -7.65 -1.79
C VAL A 19 6.90 -7.56 -0.74
N VAL A 20 5.63 -7.43 -1.17
CA VAL A 20 4.47 -7.33 -0.27
C VAL A 20 4.08 -8.66 0.39
N GLU A 21 4.65 -9.78 -0.07
CA GLU A 21 4.43 -11.09 0.52
C GLU A 21 5.39 -11.40 1.68
N LEU A 22 6.45 -10.60 1.86
CA LEU A 22 7.33 -10.68 3.03
C LEU A 22 6.54 -10.36 4.30
N GLU A 23 6.58 -11.24 5.30
CA GLU A 23 5.70 -11.18 6.48
C GLU A 23 5.77 -9.83 7.22
N MET A 24 6.99 -9.32 7.41
CA MET A 24 7.26 -8.02 8.04
C MET A 24 6.75 -6.81 7.23
N ILE A 25 6.58 -6.96 5.91
CA ILE A 25 6.11 -5.90 5.00
C ILE A 25 4.61 -5.99 4.78
N LYS A 26 4.06 -7.20 4.71
CA LYS A 26 2.67 -7.48 4.32
C LYS A 26 1.65 -6.70 5.15
N PHE A 27 1.91 -6.54 6.45
CA PHE A 27 1.07 -5.74 7.32
C PHE A 27 1.06 -4.26 6.91
N HIS A 28 2.24 -3.65 6.75
CA HIS A 28 2.42 -2.25 6.36
C HIS A 28 1.93 -1.99 4.93
N ALA A 29 2.23 -2.88 3.99
CA ALA A 29 1.76 -2.81 2.60
C ALA A 29 0.23 -2.76 2.50
N LYS A 30 -0.48 -3.54 3.33
CA LYS A 30 -1.95 -3.49 3.37
C LYS A 30 -2.47 -2.16 3.91
N ALA A 31 -1.79 -1.58 4.89
CA ALA A 31 -2.16 -0.27 5.43
C ALA A 31 -1.96 0.84 4.37
N VAL A 32 -0.81 0.82 3.68
CA VAL A 32 -0.51 1.73 2.56
C VAL A 32 -1.55 1.62 1.44
N ALA A 33 -1.90 0.39 1.04
CA ALA A 33 -2.93 0.17 0.01
C ALA A 33 -4.32 0.68 0.43
N ARG A 34 -4.65 0.63 1.72
CA ARG A 34 -5.91 1.18 2.27
C ARG A 34 -5.91 2.71 2.27
N GLU A 35 -4.78 3.32 2.60
CA GLU A 35 -4.63 4.78 2.64
C GLU A 35 -4.81 5.42 1.25
N CYS A 36 -4.61 4.66 0.17
CA CYS A 36 -4.90 5.11 -1.19
C CYS A 36 -6.41 5.26 -1.51
N ARG A 37 -7.30 5.02 -0.53
CA ARG A 37 -8.77 5.20 -0.57
C ARG A 37 -9.50 4.57 -1.77
N GLY A 38 -8.87 3.63 -2.47
CA GLY A 38 -9.46 2.97 -3.64
C GLY A 38 -9.31 3.75 -4.95
N LEU A 39 -8.51 4.81 -4.98
CA LEU A 39 -8.17 5.53 -6.20
C LEU A 39 -7.14 4.70 -7.00
N PRO A 40 -7.46 4.17 -8.20
CA PRO A 40 -6.57 3.28 -8.93
C PRO A 40 -5.22 3.93 -9.26
N LEU A 41 -5.22 5.22 -9.62
CA LEU A 41 -4.00 5.97 -9.92
C LEU A 41 -3.09 6.09 -8.69
N ALA A 42 -3.65 6.40 -7.51
CA ALA A 42 -2.87 6.46 -6.28
C ALA A 42 -2.29 5.08 -5.91
N ILE A 43 -3.10 4.02 -6.03
CA ILE A 43 -2.67 2.63 -5.77
C ILE A 43 -1.48 2.24 -6.65
N ILE A 44 -1.55 2.52 -7.96
CA ILE A 44 -0.49 2.17 -8.92
C ILE A 44 0.77 3.00 -8.65
N THR A 45 0.62 4.31 -8.47
CA THR A 45 1.76 5.21 -8.22
C THR A 45 2.50 4.84 -6.94
N VAL A 46 1.78 4.67 -5.83
CA VAL A 46 2.38 4.29 -4.55
C VAL A 46 2.96 2.88 -4.63
N GLY A 47 2.26 1.92 -5.24
CA GLY A 47 2.78 0.57 -5.41
C GLY A 47 4.08 0.54 -6.21
N ASN A 48 4.16 1.31 -7.31
CA ASN A 48 5.39 1.45 -8.09
C ASN A 48 6.52 2.11 -7.30
N ALA A 49 6.23 3.13 -6.48
CA ALA A 49 7.22 3.78 -5.63
C ALA A 49 7.78 2.85 -4.54
N MET A 50 6.94 1.95 -4.01
CA MET A 50 7.30 0.97 -2.99
C MET A 50 7.91 -0.32 -3.56
N ARG A 51 7.96 -0.45 -4.89
CA ARG A 51 8.54 -1.62 -5.55
C ARG A 51 9.99 -1.83 -5.11
N LYS A 52 10.35 -3.10 -4.85
CA LYS A 52 11.68 -3.54 -4.37
C LYS A 52 12.12 -2.97 -3.01
N LYS A 53 11.29 -2.21 -2.29
CA LYS A 53 11.61 -1.71 -0.95
C LYS A 53 11.43 -2.83 0.08
N LYS A 54 12.53 -3.53 0.40
CA LYS A 54 12.49 -4.68 1.34
C LYS A 54 12.61 -4.30 2.82
N GLN A 55 12.80 -3.03 3.13
CA GLN A 55 12.99 -2.52 4.49
C GLN A 55 11.63 -2.10 5.06
N PRO A 56 11.11 -2.71 6.13
CA PRO A 56 9.82 -2.37 6.73
C PRO A 56 9.68 -0.90 7.13
N GLU A 57 10.78 -0.28 7.55
CA GLU A 57 10.86 1.13 7.98
C GLU A 57 10.37 2.05 6.86
N LEU A 58 10.77 1.78 5.61
CA LEU A 58 10.33 2.56 4.45
C LEU A 58 8.82 2.47 4.21
N TRP A 59 8.18 1.36 4.60
CA TRP A 59 6.72 1.21 4.49
C TRP A 59 5.97 1.93 5.61
N VAL A 60 6.56 1.98 6.80
CA VAL A 60 6.06 2.80 7.91
C VAL A 60 6.13 4.28 7.54
N ASP A 61 7.26 4.72 7.01
CA ASP A 61 7.47 6.11 6.59
C ASP A 61 6.50 6.50 5.46
N ALA A 62 6.36 5.64 4.44
CA ALA A 62 5.40 5.87 3.36
C ALA A 62 3.96 5.98 3.88
N LEU A 63 3.57 5.14 4.84
CA LEU A 63 2.24 5.21 5.45
C LEU A 63 2.05 6.52 6.23
N PHE A 64 3.07 6.95 6.97
CA PHE A 64 3.04 8.20 7.72
C PHE A 64 2.89 9.42 6.79
N GLU A 65 3.69 9.47 5.72
CA GLU A 65 3.64 10.55 4.73
C GLU A 65 2.31 10.59 3.97
N LEU A 66 1.74 9.43 3.62
CA LEU A 66 0.41 9.35 3.01
C LEU A 66 -0.69 9.90 3.92
N ARG A 67 -0.63 9.57 5.22
CA ARG A 67 -1.60 10.07 6.21
C ARG A 67 -1.47 11.57 6.46
N ARG A 68 -0.26 12.10 6.46
CA ARG A 68 0.00 13.54 6.60
C ARG A 68 -0.43 14.33 5.37
N SER A 69 -0.27 13.75 4.19
CA SER A 69 -0.64 14.37 2.92
C SER A 69 -2.14 14.34 2.67
N ALA A 70 -2.87 13.44 3.32
CA ALA A 70 -4.32 13.46 3.30
C ALA A 70 -4.81 14.68 4.09
N PRO A 71 -5.55 15.62 3.47
CA PRO A 71 -6.18 16.69 4.23
C PRO A 71 -7.10 16.07 5.28
N TYR A 72 -7.04 16.59 6.52
CA TYR A 72 -8.03 16.26 7.54
C TYR A 72 -9.38 16.78 7.04
N ILE A 73 -10.13 15.93 6.35
CA ILE A 73 -11.54 16.17 6.08
C ILE A 73 -12.23 15.75 7.38
N ALA A 74 -12.54 16.74 8.21
CA ALA A 74 -13.50 16.56 9.28
C ALA A 74 -14.84 16.23 8.62
N GLU A 75 -15.33 15.01 8.83
CA GLU A 75 -16.75 14.66 8.75
C GLU A 75 -17.23 14.31 10.16
#